data_AF-A0A1Y3QHN6-F1
#
_entry.id   AF-A0A1Y3QHN6-F1
#
_cell.length_a   1.000
_cell.length_b   1.000
_cell.length_c   1.000
_cell.angle_alpha   90.00
_cell.angle_beta   90.00
_cell.angle_gamma   90.00
#
_symmetry.space_group_name_H-M   'P 1'
#
loop_
_entity.id
_entity.type
_entity.pdbx_description
1 polymer ?
#
loop_
_entity_poly.entity_id
_entity_poly.type
_entity_poly.pdbx_seq_one_letter_code
_entity_poly.pdbx_strand_id
1 'polypeptide(L)'
;MHLEARRMGDSLIVRLKGELDLHSAEAFRAFVREQLAASDRIRNLILDLRAVPFIDSSGVGAILGRYKEIREGRAGRLIALGPRVPVRRVLAMSGLLRVMDIAETQQEALAMAKEGKRVP
;
A
#
# COMPACT_ATOMS: atom_id res chain seq x y z
N MET A 1 1.19 1.89 15.97
CA MET A 1 1.14 0.94 14.83
C MET A 1 2.50 0.29 14.66
N HIS A 2 2.55 -0.99 14.28
CA HIS A 2 3.78 -1.70 13.92
C HIS A 2 3.90 -1.85 12.41
N LEU A 3 5.10 -1.64 11.89
CA LEU A 3 5.41 -1.65 10.46
C LEU A 3 6.58 -2.59 10.21
N GLU A 4 6.41 -3.47 9.22
CA GLU A 4 7.47 -4.37 8.75
C GLU A 4 7.54 -4.28 7.22
N ALA A 5 8.75 -4.28 6.68
CA ALA A 5 8.99 -4.22 5.25
C ALA A 5 9.67 -5.49 4.75
N ARG A 6 9.22 -5.97 3.59
CA ARG A 6 9.85 -7.07 2.86
C ARG A 6 9.93 -6.72 1.38
N ARG A 7 11.12 -6.88 0.79
CA ARG A 7 11.33 -6.70 -0.65
C ARG A 7 11.22 -8.04 -1.37
N MET A 8 10.51 -8.06 -2.49
CA MET A 8 10.37 -9.22 -3.36
C MET A 8 10.41 -8.76 -4.82
N GLY A 9 11.55 -8.94 -5.49
CA GLY A 9 11.76 -8.42 -6.84
C GLY A 9 11.68 -6.89 -6.86
N ASP A 10 10.83 -6.33 -7.72
CA ASP A 10 10.53 -4.90 -7.82
C ASP A 10 9.33 -4.46 -6.95
N SER A 11 8.91 -5.30 -6.00
CA SER A 11 7.78 -5.02 -5.11
C SER A 11 8.23 -4.89 -3.66
N LEU A 12 7.76 -3.84 -2.99
CA LEU A 12 7.88 -3.65 -1.55
C LEU A 12 6.56 -4.02 -0.89
N ILE A 13 6.60 -5.01 -0.01
CA ILE A 13 5.47 -5.41 0.83
C ILE A 13 5.67 -4.74 2.20
N VAL A 14 4.70 -3.92 2.60
CA VAL A 14 4.66 -3.29 3.92
C VAL A 14 3.51 -3.90 4.69
N ARG A 15 3.82 -4.56 5.80
CA ARG A 15 2.83 -5.10 6.73
C ARG A 15 2.52 -4.09 7.81
N LEU A 16 1.23 -3.79 7.95
CA LEU A 16 0.72 -2.87 8.95
C LEU A 16 -0.03 -3.68 10.01
N LYS A 17 0.28 -3.43 11.29
CA LYS A 17 -0.44 -4.03 12.43
C LYS A 17 -0.84 -2.96 13.43
N GLY A 18 -2.13 -2.93 13.76
CA GLY A 18 -2.74 -1.87 14.56
C GLY A 18 -3.48 -0.86 13.69
N GLU A 19 -3.89 0.25 14.28
CA GLU A 19 -4.72 1.27 13.63
C GLU A 19 -3.89 2.21 12.76
N LEU A 20 -4.47 2.67 11.64
CA LEU A 20 -3.90 3.70 10.79
C LEU A 20 -4.75 4.98 10.89
N ASP A 21 -4.36 5.83 11.83
CA ASP A 21 -5.06 7.04 12.29
C ASP A 21 -4.15 8.28 12.20
N LEU A 22 -4.63 9.43 12.68
CA LEU A 22 -3.83 10.66 12.77
C LEU A 22 -2.44 10.45 13.40
N HIS A 23 -2.33 9.71 14.50
CA HIS A 23 -1.09 9.53 15.24
C HIS A 23 -0.08 8.64 14.50
N SER A 24 -0.57 7.61 13.80
CA SER A 24 0.27 6.62 13.12
C SER A 24 0.51 6.92 11.65
N ALA A 25 -0.28 7.82 11.05
CA ALA A 25 -0.16 8.19 9.64
C ALA A 25 1.21 8.80 9.32
N GLU A 26 1.80 9.61 10.20
CA GLU A 26 3.12 10.18 9.97
C GLU A 26 4.23 9.13 9.98
N ALA A 27 4.21 8.23 10.98
CA ALA A 27 5.14 7.12 11.07
C ALA A 27 5.06 6.22 9.83
N PHE A 28 3.85 5.92 9.36
CA PHE A 28 3.65 5.20 8.09
C PHE A 28 4.28 5.93 6.90
N ARG A 29 4.02 7.24 6.77
CA ARG A 29 4.54 8.04 5.67
C ARG A 29 6.07 8.03 5.65
N ALA A 30 6.71 8.24 6.80
CA ALA A 30 8.16 8.25 6.94
C ALA A 30 8.75 6.87 6.61
N PHE A 31 8.21 5.82 7.21
CA PHE A 31 8.69 4.45 7.02
C PHE A 31 8.64 4.02 5.56
N VAL A 32 7.50 4.20 4.88
CA VAL A 32 7.39 3.80 3.48
C VAL A 32 8.32 4.61 2.58
N ARG A 33 8.46 5.92 2.84
CA ARG A 33 9.39 6.77 2.08
C ARG A 33 10.83 6.29 2.23
N GLU A 34 11.27 6.00 3.44
CA GLU A 34 12.61 5.48 3.71
C GLU A 34 12.85 4.15 2.97
N GLN A 35 11.89 3.23 3.03
CA GLN A 35 12.00 1.93 2.37
C GLN A 35 12.06 2.05 0.84
N LEU A 36 11.33 3.00 0.25
CA LEU A 36 11.36 3.31 -1.18
C LEU A 36 12.67 4.00 -1.58
N ALA A 37 13.18 4.94 -0.78
CA ALA A 37 14.44 5.63 -1.04
C ALA A 37 15.65 4.68 -0.97
N ALA A 38 15.58 3.64 -0.14
CA ALA A 38 16.64 2.65 -0.01
C ALA A 38 16.70 1.64 -1.20
N SER A 39 15.87 1.78 -2.24
CA SER A 39 16.03 1.06 -3.50
C SER A 39 15.23 1.65 -4.67
N ASP A 40 15.93 2.07 -5.71
CA ASP A 40 15.32 2.55 -6.96
C ASP A 40 14.69 1.44 -7.80
N ARG A 41 15.00 0.16 -7.50
CA ARG A 41 14.42 -0.99 -8.21
C ARG A 41 12.98 -1.28 -7.79
N ILE A 42 12.55 -0.76 -6.64
CA ILE A 42 11.17 -0.93 -6.18
C ILE A 42 10.26 -0.04 -7.00
N ARG A 43 9.27 -0.64 -7.64
CA ARG A 43 8.23 0.08 -8.38
C ARG A 43 6.87 -0.10 -7.75
N ASN A 44 6.58 -1.27 -7.20
CA ASN A 44 5.28 -1.60 -6.66
C ASN A 44 5.26 -1.53 -5.14
N LEU A 45 4.13 -1.11 -4.58
CA LEU A 45 3.88 -1.10 -3.14
C LEU A 45 2.65 -1.95 -2.82
N ILE A 46 2.86 -2.97 -2.00
CA ILE A 46 1.80 -3.84 -1.50
C ILE A 46 1.63 -3.53 -0.01
N LEU A 47 0.44 -3.08 0.39
CA LEU A 47 0.09 -2.81 1.78
C LEU A 47 -0.67 -4.02 2.33
N ASP A 48 -0.05 -4.79 3.22
CA ASP A 48 -0.74 -5.87 3.94
C ASP A 48 -1.54 -5.29 5.10
N LEU A 49 -2.85 -5.23 4.89
CA LEU A 49 -3.85 -4.62 5.77
C LEU A 49 -4.64 -5.65 6.57
N ARG A 50 -4.26 -6.94 6.51
CA ARG A 50 -4.97 -8.03 7.21
C ARG A 50 -5.01 -7.84 8.73
N ALA A 51 -3.98 -7.18 9.28
CA ALA A 51 -3.84 -6.88 10.70
C ALA A 51 -4.17 -5.41 11.06
N VAL A 52 -4.84 -4.69 10.16
CA VAL A 52 -5.32 -3.31 10.39
C VAL A 52 -6.82 -3.35 10.69
N PRO A 53 -7.26 -3.10 11.94
CA PRO A 53 -8.67 -3.12 12.30
C PRO A 53 -9.41 -1.84 11.88
N PHE A 54 -8.71 -0.71 11.77
CA PHE A 54 -9.29 0.61 11.58
C PHE A 54 -8.40 1.54 10.75
N ILE A 55 -9.04 2.41 9.97
CA ILE A 55 -8.43 3.52 9.23
C ILE A 55 -9.36 4.73 9.24
N ASP A 56 -8.82 5.93 9.44
CA ASP A 56 -9.54 7.20 9.36
C ASP A 56 -9.17 8.01 8.09
N SER A 57 -9.61 9.26 8.02
CA SER A 57 -9.28 10.18 6.91
C SER A 57 -7.78 10.48 6.80
N SER A 58 -7.06 10.54 7.92
CA SER A 58 -5.61 10.77 7.95
C SER A 58 -4.86 9.57 7.37
N GLY A 59 -5.28 8.36 7.72
CA GLY A 59 -4.76 7.12 7.15
C GLY A 59 -5.02 7.01 5.66
N VAL A 60 -6.25 7.31 5.23
CA VAL A 60 -6.63 7.38 3.80
C VAL A 60 -5.74 8.36 3.05
N GLY A 61 -5.56 9.58 3.57
CA GLY A 61 -4.69 10.59 2.97
C GLY A 61 -3.23 10.14 2.88
N ALA A 62 -2.75 9.40 3.89
CA ALA A 62 -1.41 8.84 3.89
C ALA A 62 -1.21 7.77 2.81
N ILE A 63 -2.18 6.88 2.60
CA ILE A 63 -2.18 5.89 1.52
C ILE A 63 -2.26 6.58 0.15
N LEU A 64 -3.12 7.58 0.00
CA LEU A 64 -3.24 8.36 -1.24
C LEU A 64 -1.93 9.06 -1.63
N GLY A 65 -1.20 9.59 -0.66
CA GLY A 65 0.13 10.16 -0.90
C GLY A 65 1.11 9.13 -1.46
N ARG A 66 1.05 7.88 -0.98
CA ARG A 66 1.87 6.77 -1.52
C ARG A 66 1.45 6.35 -2.91
N TYR A 67 0.15 6.35 -3.19
CA TYR A 67 -0.35 6.07 -4.55
C TYR A 67 0.28 7.03 -5.57
N LYS A 68 0.24 8.34 -5.31
CA LYS A 68 0.83 9.35 -6.21
C LYS A 68 2.32 9.11 -6.42
N GLU A 69 3.07 8.91 -5.33
CA GLU A 69 4.51 8.64 -5.38
C GLU A 69 4.87 7.39 -6.19
N ILE A 70 4.09 6.31 -6.05
CA ILE A 70 4.28 5.06 -6.78
C ILE A 70 3.88 5.20 -8.26
N ARG A 71 2.73 5.82 -8.53
CA ARG A 71 2.17 5.94 -9.87
C ARG A 71 2.96 6.91 -10.73
N GLU A 72 3.25 8.10 -10.21
CA GLU A 72 3.92 9.19 -10.94
C GLU A 72 5.44 9.04 -10.89
N GLY A 73 6.00 8.68 -9.73
CA GLY A 73 7.45 8.62 -9.55
C GLY A 73 8.10 7.31 -10.01
N ARG A 74 7.35 6.20 -10.02
CA ARG A 74 7.92 4.86 -10.26
C ARG A 74 7.19 4.04 -11.33
N ALA A 75 6.13 4.60 -11.92
CA ALA A 75 5.26 3.93 -12.89
C ALA A 75 4.77 2.55 -12.42
N GLY A 76 4.57 2.40 -11.11
CA GLY A 76 4.19 1.13 -10.48
C GLY A 76 2.73 1.08 -10.04
N ARG A 77 2.42 0.05 -9.25
CA ARG A 77 1.08 -0.20 -8.69
C ARG A 77 1.07 -0.12 -7.17
N LEU A 78 -0.05 0.38 -6.63
CA LEU A 78 -0.39 0.30 -5.23
C LEU A 78 -1.48 -0.76 -5.03
N ILE A 79 -1.23 -1.72 -4.15
CA ILE A 79 -2.10 -2.88 -3.94
C ILE A 79 -2.42 -3.01 -2.45
N ALA A 80 -3.70 -3.10 -2.09
CA ALA A 80 -4.14 -3.50 -0.75
C ALA A 80 -4.26 -5.02 -0.66
N LEU A 81 -3.52 -5.63 0.26
CA LEU A 81 -3.60 -7.05 0.55
C LEU A 81 -4.50 -7.30 1.77
N GLY A 82 -5.61 -7.98 1.53
CA GLY A 82 -6.58 -8.46 2.52
C GLY A 82 -7.12 -7.40 3.49
N PRO A 83 -7.60 -6.24 3.02
CA PRO A 83 -8.22 -5.26 3.90
C PRO A 83 -9.47 -5.85 4.58
N ARG A 84 -9.55 -5.74 5.91
CA ARG A 84 -10.75 -6.15 6.66
C ARG A 84 -11.98 -5.35 6.23
N VAL A 85 -13.19 -5.88 6.43
CA VAL A 85 -14.44 -5.23 6.01
C VAL A 85 -14.56 -3.74 6.40
N PRO A 86 -14.25 -3.32 7.65
CA PRO A 86 -14.32 -1.90 8.01
C PRO A 86 -13.34 -1.04 7.20
N VAL A 87 -12.09 -1.49 7.07
CA VAL A 87 -11.04 -0.81 6.29
C VAL A 87 -11.43 -0.74 4.82
N ARG A 88 -11.87 -1.86 4.23
CA ARG A 88 -12.32 -1.92 2.83
C ARG A 88 -13.45 -0.95 2.55
N ARG A 89 -14.42 -0.80 3.47
CA ARG A 89 -15.50 0.18 3.35
C ARG A 89 -14.98 1.61 3.33
N VAL A 90 -14.06 1.97 4.24
CA VAL A 90 -13.48 3.31 4.27
C VAL A 90 -12.70 3.61 2.99
N LEU A 91 -11.88 2.66 2.50
CA LEU A 91 -11.16 2.80 1.23
C LEU A 91 -12.12 2.97 0.03
N ALA A 92 -13.27 2.28 0.05
CA ALA A 92 -14.29 2.40 -0.99
C ALA A 92 -14.94 3.80 -0.97
N MET A 93 -15.37 4.25 0.22
CA MET A 93 -16.00 5.56 0.41
C MET A 93 -15.06 6.71 0.06
N SER A 94 -13.76 6.56 0.30
CA SER A 94 -12.76 7.57 -0.08
C SER A 94 -12.40 7.57 -1.57
N GLY A 95 -12.94 6.62 -2.35
CA GLY A 95 -12.59 6.44 -3.75
C GLY A 95 -11.20 5.85 -4.00
N LEU A 96 -10.48 5.40 -2.96
CA LEU A 96 -9.15 4.80 -3.10
C LEU A 96 -9.20 3.52 -3.92
N LEU A 97 -10.29 2.75 -3.82
CA LEU A 97 -10.48 1.52 -4.61
C LEU A 97 -10.62 1.76 -6.12
N ARG A 98 -10.72 3.02 -6.59
CA ARG A 98 -10.67 3.34 -8.02
C ARG A 98 -9.24 3.44 -8.57
N VAL A 99 -8.26 3.59 -7.68
CA VAL A 99 -6.86 3.85 -8.05
C VAL A 99 -5.89 2.80 -7.49
N MET A 100 -6.35 1.94 -6.59
CA MET A 100 -5.58 0.84 -6.01
C MET A 100 -6.22 -0.51 -6.33
N ASP A 101 -5.39 -1.52 -6.55
CA ASP A 101 -5.84 -2.90 -6.70
C ASP A 101 -6.08 -3.51 -5.30
N ILE A 102 -6.99 -4.49 -5.20
CA ILE A 102 -7.15 -5.33 -4.01
C ILE A 102 -6.75 -6.76 -4.36
N ALA A 103 -5.95 -7.37 -3.51
CA ALA A 103 -5.65 -8.80 -3.53
C ALA A 103 -6.03 -9.44 -2.20
N GLU A 104 -6.51 -10.67 -2.21
CA GLU A 104 -6.80 -11.45 -0.99
C GLU A 104 -5.57 -12.26 -0.54
N THR A 105 -4.68 -12.59 -1.48
CA THR A 105 -3.44 -13.33 -1.19
C THR A 105 -2.18 -12.59 -1.62
N GLN A 106 -1.07 -12.88 -0.94
CA GLN A 106 0.23 -12.30 -1.32
C GLN A 106 0.65 -12.73 -2.73
N GLN A 107 0.30 -13.95 -3.15
CA GLN A 107 0.61 -14.45 -4.50
C GLN A 107 -0.14 -13.66 -5.57
N GLU A 108 -1.43 -13.40 -5.36
CA GLU A 108 -2.26 -12.55 -6.21
C GLU A 108 -1.70 -11.12 -6.28
N ALA A 109 -1.37 -10.52 -5.13
CA ALA A 109 -0.78 -9.18 -5.08
C ALA A 109 0.53 -9.10 -5.91
N LEU A 110 1.38 -10.12 -5.80
CA LEU A 110 2.62 -10.20 -6.57
C LEU A 110 2.37 -10.46 -8.06
N ALA A 111 1.30 -11.17 -8.44
CA ALA A 111 0.91 -11.35 -9.83
C ALA A 111 0.44 -10.03 -10.45
N MET A 112 -0.47 -9.31 -9.79
CA MET A 112 -0.94 -7.99 -10.22
C MET A 112 0.21 -6.98 -10.38
N ALA A 113 1.18 -7.00 -9.46
CA ALA A 113 2.38 -6.18 -9.53
C ALA A 113 3.24 -6.47 -10.77
N LYS A 114 3.26 -7.72 -11.25
CA LYS A 114 3.98 -8.13 -12.47
C LYS A 114 3.21 -7.78 -13.75
N GLU A 115 1.87 -7.84 -13.72
CA GLU A 115 1.01 -7.55 -14.87
C GLU A 115 1.08 -6.10 -15.35
N GLY A 116 1.51 -5.17 -14.49
CA GLY A 116 1.86 -3.80 -14.88
C GLY A 116 2.98 -3.70 -15.93
N LYS A 117 3.69 -4.79 -16.25
CA LYS A 117 4.73 -4.83 -17.30
C LYS A 117 4.21 -5.04 -18.72
N ARG A 118 2.91 -5.22 -18.95
CA ARG A 118 2.36 -5.27 -20.31
C ARG A 118 2.18 -3.85 -20.85
N VAL A 119 3.29 -3.26 -21.32
CA VAL A 119 3.24 -2.31 -22.43
C VAL A 119 3.48 -3.14 -23.70
N PRO A 120 2.64 -3.00 -24.74
CA PRO A 120 2.86 -3.69 -26.02
C PRO A 120 4.21 -3.34 -26.65
#